data_AF-A0A8X8IA98-F1
#
_entry.id   AF-A0A8X8IA98-F1
#
_cell.length_a   1.000
_cell.length_b   1.000
_cell.length_c   1.000
_cell.angle_alpha   90.00
_cell.angle_beta   90.00
_cell.angle_gamma   90.00
#
_symmetry.space_group_name_H-M   'P 1'
#
loop_
_entity.id
_entity.type
_entity.pdbx_description
1 polymer ?
#
loop_
_entity_poly.entity_id
_entity_poly.type
_entity_poly.pdbx_seq_one_letter_code
_entity_poly.pdbx_strand_id
1 'polypeptide(L)'
;MLRLRALIGIVLLMMLLVALGGCLPNQEQEEITEPDDPAEQAQRVTPTVQIEETHYAGVSPMQESPTANLLNDRLQGFRLDRDRLEQGLIEIAKEFFPPDNHLFVGGQLISRTEGEAWLSKDGPESLNPADAPSPVLQHILEHNYLALNGQDLQGVVIGVSLASTYESKLEDGTEQTLYYTADQLRNYGFEIADKLAQRLRAKVQDVPIVIALYQLEERQSYRPGNFLSVGYVKPNAQEVSEWRTIDEVYLLFPSPELNHLNSELSSDFSGYVRRIQDFFPRYVGVVGNGRFVNEELVELNLDITTEFASIAEVIQLTQYVGSEALGTFPEDIYLNIYIGSVNEQKAFFSRPPGREPVMHVKR
;
A
#
# COMPACT_ATOMS: atom_id res chain seq x y z
N MET A 1 -28.00 65.09 43.94
CA MET A 1 -27.64 63.73 44.40
C MET A 1 -27.94 62.60 43.39
N LEU A 2 -28.74 62.81 42.34
CA LEU A 2 -29.05 61.75 41.36
C LEU A 2 -27.92 61.47 40.33
N ARG A 3 -27.14 62.49 39.93
CA ARG A 3 -26.05 62.33 38.93
C ARG A 3 -24.79 61.66 39.47
N LEU A 4 -24.55 61.71 40.78
CA LEU A 4 -23.39 61.06 41.41
C LEU A 4 -23.62 59.55 41.62
N ARG A 5 -24.89 59.13 41.82
CA ARG A 5 -25.27 57.72 41.95
C ARG A 5 -25.23 56.97 40.60
N ALA A 6 -25.51 57.66 39.49
CA ALA A 6 -25.41 57.08 38.15
C ALA A 6 -23.94 56.86 37.72
N LEU A 7 -23.03 57.77 38.09
CA LEU A 7 -21.61 57.65 37.74
C LEU A 7 -20.93 56.51 38.53
N ILE A 8 -21.27 56.34 39.81
CA ILE A 8 -20.75 55.23 40.64
C ILE A 8 -21.28 53.89 40.14
N GLY A 9 -22.54 53.82 39.68
CA GLY A 9 -23.11 52.60 39.10
C GLY A 9 -22.45 52.15 37.79
N ILE A 10 -22.04 53.10 36.94
CA ILE A 10 -21.38 52.79 35.66
C ILE A 10 -19.92 52.37 35.88
N VAL A 11 -19.21 52.98 36.85
CA VAL A 11 -17.83 52.58 37.18
C VAL A 11 -17.79 51.21 37.89
N LEU A 12 -18.78 50.88 38.73
CA LEU A 12 -18.87 49.54 39.33
C LEU A 12 -19.24 48.45 38.32
N LEU A 13 -20.05 48.77 37.31
CA LEU A 13 -20.44 47.84 36.25
C LEU A 13 -19.28 47.57 35.26
N MET A 14 -18.41 48.57 35.02
CA MET A 14 -17.24 48.43 34.16
C MET A 14 -16.08 47.68 34.84
N MET A 15 -15.98 47.69 36.18
CA MET A 15 -15.01 46.86 36.93
C MET A 15 -15.44 45.39 37.04
N LEU A 16 -16.73 45.07 36.92
CA LEU A 16 -17.22 43.69 37.00
C LEU A 16 -17.03 42.90 35.68
N LEU A 17 -16.83 43.60 34.56
CA LEU A 17 -16.60 42.99 33.23
C LEU A 17 -15.13 42.60 32.98
N VAL A 18 -14.19 43.02 33.83
CA VAL A 18 -12.76 42.64 33.71
C VAL A 18 -12.42 41.38 34.52
N ALA A 19 -13.33 40.91 35.39
CA ALA A 19 -13.09 39.76 36.27
C ALA A 19 -13.55 38.39 35.70
N LEU A 20 -13.99 38.33 34.44
CA LEU A 20 -14.42 37.09 33.77
C LEU A 20 -13.48 36.63 32.63
N GLY A 21 -12.35 37.31 32.43
CA GLY A 21 -11.31 36.88 31.51
C GLY A 21 -10.30 35.97 32.19
N GLY A 22 -10.65 34.72 32.48
CA GLY A 22 -9.74 33.78 33.11
C GLY A 22 -10.21 32.34 33.06
N CYS A 23 -9.82 31.63 31.99
CA CYS A 23 -9.33 30.24 31.92
C CYS A 23 -9.55 29.70 30.50
N LEU A 24 -8.66 30.08 29.57
CA LEU A 24 -8.35 29.22 28.43
C LEU A 24 -7.20 28.30 28.90
N PRO A 25 -7.27 26.98 28.63
CA PRO A 25 -6.17 26.09 28.99
C PRO A 25 -4.95 26.50 28.16
N ASN A 26 -3.84 26.69 28.87
CA ASN A 26 -2.53 26.99 28.35
C ASN A 26 -2.09 25.85 27.40
N GLN A 27 -2.36 25.99 26.10
CA GLN A 27 -1.54 25.30 25.10
C GLN A 27 -0.23 26.07 25.05
N GLU A 28 0.81 25.45 25.59
CA GLU A 28 2.19 25.81 25.25
C GLU A 28 2.30 25.69 23.72
N GLN A 29 2.18 26.82 23.03
CA GLN A 29 2.67 26.92 21.67
C GLN A 29 4.19 26.87 21.80
N GLU A 30 4.77 25.71 21.51
CA GLU A 30 6.19 25.61 21.22
C GLU A 30 6.49 26.60 20.09
N GLU A 31 7.15 27.69 20.44
CA GLU A 31 7.69 28.66 19.51
C GLU A 31 8.74 27.92 18.66
N ILE A 32 8.39 27.60 17.41
CA ILE A 32 9.30 26.99 16.46
C ILE A 32 10.44 27.98 16.24
N THR A 33 11.55 27.76 16.95
CA THR A 33 12.79 28.50 16.72
C THR A 33 13.45 27.86 15.50
N GLU A 34 13.50 28.56 14.38
CA GLU A 34 14.35 28.17 13.25
C GLU A 34 15.82 28.25 13.69
N PRO A 35 16.60 27.16 13.60
CA PRO A 35 18.03 27.22 13.87
C PRO A 35 18.79 27.81 12.67
N ASP A 36 19.74 28.70 12.96
CA ASP A 36 20.59 29.45 12.02
C ASP A 36 21.68 28.59 11.31
N ASP A 37 21.61 27.26 11.35
CA ASP A 37 22.63 26.36 10.76
C ASP A 37 22.00 25.28 9.84
N PRO A 38 22.34 25.23 8.53
CA PRO A 38 21.84 24.23 7.59
C PRO A 38 22.16 22.76 7.97
N ALA A 39 23.15 22.53 8.84
CA ALA A 39 23.55 21.19 9.27
C ALA A 39 22.69 20.63 10.43
N GLU A 40 21.84 21.45 11.07
CA GLU A 40 21.06 21.10 12.27
C GLU A 40 19.54 20.99 12.01
N GLN A 41 19.12 20.69 10.78
CA GLN A 41 17.78 20.15 10.57
C GLN A 41 17.73 18.71 11.10
N ALA A 42 17.59 18.56 12.42
CA ALA A 42 17.36 17.27 13.05
C ALA A 42 16.14 16.62 12.39
N GLN A 43 16.32 15.45 11.77
CA GLN A 43 15.20 14.70 11.20
C GLN A 43 14.17 14.45 12.29
N ARG A 44 12.95 14.91 12.09
CA ARG A 44 11.85 14.74 13.04
C ARG A 44 10.92 13.63 12.56
N VAL A 45 10.33 12.89 13.48
CA VAL A 45 9.28 11.93 13.15
C VAL A 45 8.04 12.70 12.71
N THR A 46 7.49 12.34 11.55
CA THR A 46 6.27 12.99 11.03
C THR A 46 5.09 12.64 11.94
N PRO A 47 4.25 13.63 12.33
CA PRO A 47 3.04 13.36 13.10
C PRO A 47 2.15 12.35 12.35
N THR A 48 1.77 11.27 13.03
CA THR A 48 0.81 10.31 12.49
C THR A 48 -0.60 10.69 12.92
N VAL A 49 -1.56 10.58 12.01
CA VAL A 49 -2.98 10.61 12.35
C VAL A 49 -3.33 9.22 12.89
N GLN A 50 -4.24 9.13 13.86
CA GLN A 50 -4.80 7.84 14.26
C GLN A 50 -5.50 7.21 13.06
N ILE A 51 -4.89 6.17 12.52
CA ILE A 51 -5.40 5.36 11.43
C ILE A 51 -5.67 3.96 11.96
N GLU A 52 -6.69 3.31 11.42
CA GLU A 52 -7.11 1.99 11.85
C GLU A 52 -6.12 0.88 11.48
N GLU A 53 -4.99 1.20 10.88
CA GLU A 53 -3.95 0.25 10.53
C GLU A 53 -2.59 0.81 10.93
N THR A 54 -1.73 -0.01 11.50
CA THR A 54 -0.38 0.42 11.88
C THR A 54 0.45 0.62 10.61
N HIS A 55 0.77 1.87 10.30
CA HIS A 55 1.68 2.25 9.22
C HIS A 55 2.97 2.81 9.80
N TYR A 56 4.03 2.78 9.00
CA TYR A 56 5.28 3.43 9.36
C TYR A 56 5.09 4.95 9.43
N ALA A 57 5.65 5.57 10.46
CA ALA A 57 5.87 7.00 10.43
C ALA A 57 7.02 7.32 9.46
N GLY A 58 6.93 8.46 8.77
CA GLY A 58 8.02 8.96 7.94
C GLY A 58 8.95 9.91 8.71
N VAL A 59 9.97 10.39 8.02
CA VAL A 59 10.84 11.49 8.49
C VAL A 59 10.44 12.83 7.89
N SER A 60 10.73 13.91 8.61
CA SER A 60 10.55 15.30 8.19
C SER A 60 11.91 16.03 8.22
N PRO A 61 12.32 16.73 7.13
CA PRO A 61 11.61 16.83 5.86
C PRO A 61 11.55 15.48 5.12
N MET A 62 10.51 15.30 4.28
CA MET A 62 10.36 14.08 3.48
C MET A 62 11.54 13.95 2.52
N GLN A 63 12.17 12.79 2.49
CA GLN A 63 13.27 12.49 1.59
C GLN A 63 12.72 11.81 0.34
N GLU A 64 12.87 12.48 -0.81
CA GLU A 64 12.50 11.92 -2.10
C GLU A 64 13.54 10.89 -2.54
N SER A 65 13.10 9.81 -3.18
CA SER A 65 14.02 8.82 -3.72
C SER A 65 14.66 9.31 -5.03
N PRO A 66 15.99 9.17 -5.24
CA PRO A 66 16.64 9.49 -6.51
C PRO A 66 16.08 8.72 -7.71
N THR A 67 15.43 7.58 -7.47
CA THR A 67 14.85 6.71 -8.49
C THR A 67 13.31 6.87 -8.62
N ALA A 68 12.69 7.79 -7.89
CA ALA A 68 11.22 7.97 -7.89
C ALA A 68 10.66 8.20 -9.31
N ASN A 69 11.34 8.99 -10.13
CA ASN A 69 10.92 9.22 -11.51
C ASN A 69 11.13 8.00 -12.42
N LEU A 70 12.12 7.14 -12.13
CA LEU A 70 12.35 5.92 -12.92
C LEU A 70 11.20 4.93 -12.80
N LEU A 71 10.53 4.87 -11.64
CA LEU A 71 9.34 4.05 -11.46
C LEU A 71 8.22 4.49 -12.41
N ASN A 72 7.95 5.79 -12.48
CA ASN A 72 6.96 6.36 -13.38
C ASN A 72 7.33 6.17 -14.87
N ASP A 73 8.60 6.39 -15.22
CA ASP A 73 9.07 6.31 -16.60
C ASP A 73 9.05 4.87 -17.13
N ARG A 74 9.47 3.89 -16.31
CA ARG A 74 9.55 2.48 -16.71
C ARG A 74 8.19 1.79 -16.64
N LEU A 75 7.37 2.10 -15.63
CA LEU A 75 6.12 1.40 -15.36
C LEU A 75 4.85 2.20 -15.72
N GLN A 76 4.95 3.20 -16.61
CA GLN A 76 3.80 4.02 -17.03
C GLN A 76 2.57 3.21 -17.47
N GLY A 77 2.78 2.06 -18.12
CA GLY A 77 1.72 1.16 -18.59
C GLY A 77 1.15 0.20 -17.55
N PHE A 78 1.70 0.19 -16.33
CA PHE A 78 1.43 -0.79 -15.28
C PHE A 78 0.96 -0.10 -14.00
N ARG A 79 -0.05 0.77 -14.12
CA ARG A 79 -0.52 1.60 -13.00
C ARG A 79 -0.92 0.77 -11.78
N LEU A 80 -1.70 -0.30 -11.99
CA LEU A 80 -2.13 -1.18 -10.89
C LEU A 80 -0.96 -1.92 -10.27
N ASP A 81 0.01 -2.34 -11.07
CA ASP A 81 1.23 -3.00 -10.56
C ASP A 81 2.08 -2.09 -9.70
N ARG A 82 2.21 -0.81 -10.05
CA ARG A 82 2.96 0.14 -9.22
C ARG A 82 2.32 0.27 -7.84
N ASP A 83 1.01 0.48 -7.81
CA ASP A 83 0.27 0.63 -6.57
C ASP A 83 0.41 -0.66 -5.73
N ARG A 84 0.28 -1.84 -6.36
CA ARG A 84 0.42 -3.12 -5.67
C ARG A 84 1.85 -3.41 -5.20
N LEU A 85 2.86 -3.10 -6.01
CA LEU A 85 4.27 -3.27 -5.68
C LEU A 85 4.63 -2.46 -4.43
N GLU A 86 4.27 -1.17 -4.39
CA GLU A 86 4.56 -0.30 -3.25
C GLU A 86 3.85 -0.78 -1.98
N GLN A 87 2.55 -1.09 -2.07
CA GLN A 87 1.77 -1.58 -0.93
C GLN A 87 2.29 -2.94 -0.42
N GLY A 88 2.52 -3.89 -1.32
CA GLY A 88 3.01 -5.21 -0.94
C GLY A 88 4.44 -5.20 -0.39
N LEU A 89 5.29 -4.29 -0.84
CA LEU A 89 6.61 -4.09 -0.21
C LEU A 89 6.49 -3.57 1.23
N ILE A 90 5.52 -2.71 1.51
CA ILE A 90 5.22 -2.25 2.88
C ILE A 90 4.67 -3.40 3.72
N GLU A 91 3.76 -4.22 3.17
CA GLU A 91 3.24 -5.44 3.83
C GLU A 91 4.37 -6.39 4.19
N ILE A 92 5.20 -6.76 3.22
CA ILE A 92 6.37 -7.63 3.40
C ILE A 92 7.31 -7.03 4.44
N ALA A 93 7.58 -5.73 4.38
CA ALA A 93 8.48 -5.08 5.33
C ALA A 93 8.00 -5.21 6.77
N LYS A 94 6.69 -5.15 7.04
CA LYS A 94 6.14 -5.27 8.41
C LYS A 94 6.49 -6.60 9.06
N GLU A 95 6.72 -7.66 8.29
CA GLU A 95 7.17 -8.96 8.81
C GLU A 95 8.60 -8.92 9.38
N PHE A 96 9.47 -8.06 8.82
CA PHE A 96 10.89 -7.99 9.16
C PHE A 96 11.24 -6.77 10.03
N PHE A 97 10.52 -5.66 9.85
CA PHE A 97 10.79 -4.36 10.44
C PHE A 97 9.51 -3.79 11.07
N PRO A 98 9.13 -4.17 12.29
CA PRO A 98 7.84 -3.74 12.86
C PRO A 98 7.70 -2.21 12.91
N PRO A 99 6.55 -1.63 12.48
CA PRO A 99 6.35 -0.19 12.38
C PRO A 99 6.39 0.55 13.73
N ASP A 100 6.19 -0.15 14.85
CA ASP A 100 6.32 0.44 16.19
C ASP A 100 7.77 0.81 16.55
N ASN A 101 8.74 0.23 15.85
CA ASN A 101 10.17 0.41 16.11
C ASN A 101 10.94 1.03 14.92
N HIS A 102 10.27 1.24 13.79
CA HIS A 102 10.93 1.66 12.55
C HIS A 102 10.19 2.81 11.87
N LEU A 103 10.97 3.65 11.19
CA LEU A 103 10.49 4.75 10.35
C LEU A 103 10.71 4.40 8.88
N PHE A 104 9.79 4.80 8.02
CA PHE A 104 9.89 4.62 6.57
C PHE A 104 10.58 5.81 5.90
N VAL A 105 11.49 5.52 4.99
CA VAL A 105 12.13 6.49 4.09
C VAL A 105 12.21 5.89 2.68
N GLY A 106 11.92 6.69 1.65
CA GLY A 106 12.13 6.27 0.27
C GLY A 106 13.60 5.97 -0.02
N GLY A 107 13.88 5.09 -0.99
CA GLY A 107 15.24 4.62 -1.26
C GLY A 107 16.28 5.71 -1.48
N GLN A 108 17.46 5.53 -0.88
CA GLN A 108 18.60 6.48 -0.87
C GLN A 108 19.92 5.81 -1.29
N LEU A 109 19.99 4.49 -1.38
CA LEU A 109 21.22 3.75 -1.67
C LEU A 109 21.50 3.67 -3.16
N ILE A 110 20.45 3.51 -3.97
CA ILE A 110 20.54 3.39 -5.43
C ILE A 110 20.40 4.79 -6.04
N SER A 111 21.48 5.29 -6.65
CA SER A 111 21.40 6.52 -7.43
C SER A 111 20.65 6.29 -8.75
N ARG A 112 20.14 7.37 -9.36
CA ARG A 112 19.47 7.29 -10.67
C ARG A 112 20.35 6.65 -11.75
N THR A 113 21.63 7.02 -11.79
CA THR A 113 22.59 6.49 -12.78
C THR A 113 22.87 5.01 -12.58
N GLU A 114 23.00 4.55 -11.33
CA GLU A 114 23.11 3.12 -11.01
C GLU A 114 21.85 2.38 -11.42
N GLY A 115 20.66 2.88 -11.01
CA GLY A 115 19.39 2.28 -11.39
C GLY A 115 19.21 2.15 -12.91
N GLU A 116 19.52 3.19 -13.68
CA GLU A 116 19.47 3.15 -15.15
C GLU A 116 20.45 2.11 -15.74
N ALA A 117 21.68 2.05 -15.22
CA ALA A 117 22.69 1.12 -15.68
C ALA A 117 22.35 -0.34 -15.33
N TRP A 118 21.77 -0.57 -14.16
CA TRP A 118 21.37 -1.90 -13.68
C TRP A 118 20.18 -2.45 -14.47
N LEU A 119 19.26 -1.56 -14.87
CA LEU A 119 18.09 -1.88 -15.69
C LEU A 119 18.39 -1.94 -17.20
N SER A 120 19.64 -1.75 -17.63
CA SER A 120 19.96 -1.83 -19.06
C SER A 120 19.71 -3.24 -19.61
N LYS A 121 19.43 -3.34 -20.91
CA LYS A 121 19.27 -4.64 -21.59
C LYS A 121 20.55 -5.48 -21.52
N ASP A 122 21.70 -4.82 -21.71
CA ASP A 122 23.01 -5.43 -21.81
C ASP A 122 24.08 -4.48 -21.25
N GLY A 123 25.32 -4.97 -21.20
CA GLY A 123 26.48 -4.23 -20.70
C GLY A 123 26.98 -4.72 -19.34
N PRO A 124 28.15 -4.23 -18.91
CA PRO A 124 28.84 -4.74 -17.72
C PRO A 124 28.07 -4.51 -16.42
N GLU A 125 27.26 -3.44 -16.37
CA GLU A 125 26.45 -3.09 -15.20
C GLU A 125 25.03 -3.65 -15.27
N SER A 126 24.62 -4.29 -16.36
CA SER A 126 23.27 -4.84 -16.48
C SER A 126 23.04 -5.95 -15.44
N LEU A 127 21.85 -5.97 -14.86
CA LEU A 127 21.38 -7.08 -14.02
C LEU A 127 20.52 -8.07 -14.77
N ASN A 128 20.14 -7.79 -16.02
CA ASN A 128 19.34 -8.71 -16.81
C ASN A 128 20.12 -10.03 -17.06
N PRO A 129 19.51 -11.20 -16.81
CA PRO A 129 20.12 -12.49 -17.12
C PRO A 129 20.44 -12.61 -18.61
N ALA A 130 21.63 -13.10 -18.93
CA ALA A 130 22.12 -13.14 -20.32
C ALA A 130 21.45 -14.24 -21.16
N ASP A 131 20.90 -15.26 -20.51
CA ASP A 131 20.20 -16.39 -21.11
C ASP A 131 18.69 -16.13 -21.27
N ALA A 132 18.16 -15.04 -20.71
CA ALA A 132 16.79 -14.64 -20.93
C ALA A 132 16.57 -14.19 -22.39
N PRO A 133 15.44 -14.57 -23.03
CA PRO A 133 15.15 -14.21 -24.42
C PRO A 133 14.93 -12.70 -24.62
N SER A 134 14.58 -11.98 -23.56
CA SER A 134 14.39 -10.53 -23.52
C SER A 134 14.67 -10.02 -22.10
N PRO A 135 15.01 -8.72 -21.90
CA PRO A 135 15.16 -8.14 -20.56
C PRO A 135 13.97 -8.45 -19.66
N VAL A 136 14.21 -9.23 -18.62
CA VAL A 136 13.20 -9.63 -17.64
C VAL A 136 13.03 -8.54 -16.58
N LEU A 137 14.13 -7.94 -16.13
CA LEU A 137 14.12 -6.89 -15.12
C LEU A 137 13.61 -5.57 -15.70
N GLN A 138 12.48 -5.10 -15.20
CA GLN A 138 11.83 -3.86 -15.64
C GLN A 138 12.07 -2.70 -14.67
N HIS A 139 12.10 -2.97 -13.37
CA HIS A 139 12.28 -1.95 -12.35
C HIS A 139 12.83 -2.52 -11.04
N ILE A 140 13.46 -1.64 -10.25
CA ILE A 140 13.94 -1.90 -8.89
C ILE A 140 13.43 -0.76 -8.01
N LEU A 141 12.64 -1.10 -6.99
CA LEU A 141 12.13 -0.16 -5.99
C LEU A 141 12.82 -0.41 -4.65
N GLU A 142 13.31 0.65 -4.00
CA GLU A 142 14.00 0.58 -2.71
C GLU A 142 13.19 1.32 -1.63
N HIS A 143 12.95 0.64 -0.51
CA HIS A 143 12.45 1.20 0.75
C HIS A 143 13.51 1.05 1.84
N ASN A 144 13.69 2.09 2.63
CA ASN A 144 14.60 2.11 3.77
C ASN A 144 13.83 2.22 5.09
N TYR A 145 14.29 1.47 6.10
CA TYR A 145 13.69 1.42 7.42
C TYR A 145 14.71 1.85 8.46
N LEU A 146 14.46 2.99 9.08
CA LEU A 146 15.34 3.59 10.09
C LEU A 146 14.85 3.25 11.51
N ALA A 147 15.75 3.30 12.48
CA ALA A 147 15.36 3.34 13.88
C ALA A 147 14.53 4.60 14.19
N LEU A 148 13.79 4.60 15.31
CA LEU A 148 12.99 5.75 15.75
C LEU A 148 13.80 7.04 16.02
N ASN A 149 15.13 6.97 16.08
CA ASN A 149 15.98 8.16 16.14
C ASN A 149 16.08 8.91 14.79
N GLY A 150 15.52 8.35 13.71
CA GLY A 150 15.52 8.95 12.38
C GLY A 150 16.87 8.94 11.68
N GLN A 151 17.86 8.19 12.17
CA GLN A 151 19.22 8.24 11.62
C GLN A 151 19.76 6.85 11.27
N ASP A 152 19.58 5.87 12.16
CA ASP A 152 20.22 4.57 11.99
C ASP A 152 19.43 3.71 11.00
N LEU A 153 20.04 3.37 9.87
CA LEU A 153 19.47 2.44 8.90
C LEU A 153 19.46 1.02 9.49
N GLN A 154 18.27 0.46 9.71
CA GLN A 154 18.08 -0.87 10.30
C GLN A 154 17.60 -1.92 9.30
N GLY A 155 17.10 -1.49 8.14
CA GLY A 155 16.63 -2.42 7.11
C GLY A 155 16.51 -1.78 5.75
N VAL A 156 16.70 -2.59 4.71
CA VAL A 156 16.41 -2.25 3.31
C VAL A 156 15.46 -3.29 2.75
N VAL A 157 14.44 -2.85 2.03
CA VAL A 157 13.52 -3.73 1.30
C VAL A 157 13.54 -3.34 -0.16
N ILE A 158 13.78 -4.32 -1.03
CA ILE A 158 13.91 -4.14 -2.48
C ILE A 158 12.80 -4.89 -3.19
N GLY A 159 12.02 -4.20 -4.02
CA GLY A 159 11.12 -4.82 -5.00
C GLY A 159 11.81 -4.98 -6.34
N VAL A 160 11.75 -6.18 -6.91
CA VAL A 160 12.29 -6.51 -8.23
C VAL A 160 11.13 -6.81 -9.17
N SER A 161 10.83 -5.87 -10.07
CA SER A 161 9.73 -6.01 -11.04
C SER A 161 10.20 -6.75 -12.29
N LEU A 162 9.57 -7.88 -12.58
CA LEU A 162 9.89 -8.78 -13.67
C LEU A 162 8.79 -8.74 -14.72
N ALA A 163 9.15 -8.68 -16.00
CA ALA A 163 8.19 -8.77 -17.11
C ALA A 163 7.55 -10.15 -17.16
N SER A 164 6.24 -10.21 -17.38
CA SER A 164 5.49 -11.46 -17.59
C SER A 164 5.64 -12.03 -19.01
N THR A 165 5.97 -11.17 -19.99
CA THR A 165 6.00 -11.55 -21.40
C THR A 165 7.31 -11.20 -22.10
N TYR A 166 7.55 -11.86 -23.23
CA TYR A 166 8.61 -11.53 -24.16
C TYR A 166 8.18 -11.80 -25.60
N GLU A 167 8.76 -11.06 -26.53
CA GLU A 167 8.50 -11.23 -27.96
C GLU A 167 9.43 -12.30 -28.56
N SER A 168 8.87 -13.21 -29.33
CA SER A 168 9.57 -14.23 -30.09
C SER A 168 9.32 -14.06 -31.59
N LYS A 169 10.34 -14.33 -32.42
CA LYS A 169 10.22 -14.28 -33.87
C LYS A 169 10.17 -15.69 -34.45
N LEU A 170 9.11 -15.98 -35.20
CA LEU A 170 8.97 -17.21 -35.96
C LEU A 170 9.85 -17.18 -37.22
N GLU A 171 10.07 -18.35 -37.84
CA GLU A 171 10.90 -18.50 -39.04
C GLU A 171 10.39 -17.67 -40.23
N ASP A 172 9.10 -17.40 -40.29
CA ASP A 172 8.46 -16.58 -41.32
C ASP A 172 8.54 -15.06 -41.05
N GLY A 173 9.17 -14.66 -39.94
CA GLY A 173 9.32 -13.27 -39.50
C GLY A 173 8.16 -12.72 -38.68
N THR A 174 7.13 -13.52 -38.39
CA THR A 174 6.02 -13.12 -37.52
C THR A 174 6.49 -12.98 -36.08
N GLU A 175 6.11 -11.88 -35.42
CA GLU A 175 6.32 -11.67 -33.98
C GLU A 175 5.15 -12.27 -33.19
N GLN A 176 5.47 -13.00 -32.12
CA GLN A 176 4.52 -13.58 -31.17
C GLN A 176 4.95 -13.26 -29.75
N THR A 177 4.01 -12.75 -28.95
CA THR A 177 4.16 -12.61 -27.51
C THR A 177 4.04 -13.98 -26.82
N LEU A 178 5.05 -14.33 -26.03
CA LEU A 178 5.08 -15.51 -25.18
C LEU A 178 5.15 -15.10 -23.70
N TYR A 179 4.72 -16.00 -22.82
CA TYR A 179 4.69 -15.77 -21.38
C TYR A 179 5.81 -16.55 -20.70
N TYR A 180 6.46 -15.91 -19.73
CA TYR A 180 7.31 -16.63 -18.79
C TYR A 180 6.45 -17.41 -17.80
N THR A 181 6.89 -18.62 -17.44
CA THR A 181 6.32 -19.32 -16.30
C THR A 181 6.80 -18.69 -14.98
N ALA A 182 6.05 -18.88 -13.90
CA ALA A 182 6.46 -18.41 -12.58
C ALA A 182 7.85 -18.95 -12.18
N ASP A 183 8.15 -20.22 -12.51
CA ASP A 183 9.47 -20.81 -12.22
C ASP A 183 10.60 -20.19 -13.05
N GLN A 184 10.36 -19.85 -14.31
CA GLN A 184 11.34 -19.11 -15.12
C GLN A 184 11.62 -17.74 -14.50
N LEU A 185 10.58 -17.01 -14.10
CA LEU A 185 10.72 -15.70 -13.46
C LEU A 185 11.43 -15.78 -12.10
N ARG A 186 11.13 -16.80 -11.29
CA ARG A 186 11.86 -17.03 -10.03
C ARG A 186 13.34 -17.27 -10.28
N ASN A 187 13.70 -18.14 -11.23
CA ASN A 187 15.10 -18.43 -11.54
C ASN A 187 15.87 -17.18 -11.98
N TYR A 188 15.30 -16.40 -12.93
CA TYR A 188 15.88 -15.13 -13.35
C TYR A 188 15.94 -14.12 -12.20
N GLY A 189 14.88 -14.03 -11.41
CA GLY A 189 14.79 -13.15 -10.25
C GLY A 189 15.82 -13.46 -9.17
N PHE A 190 16.13 -14.74 -8.93
CA PHE A 190 17.17 -15.14 -7.98
C PHE A 190 18.57 -14.70 -8.44
N GLU A 191 18.89 -14.87 -9.72
CA GLU A 191 20.16 -14.36 -10.27
C GLU A 191 20.26 -12.83 -10.15
N ILE A 192 19.17 -12.12 -10.48
CA ILE A 192 19.09 -10.65 -10.32
C ILE A 192 19.29 -10.27 -8.85
N ALA A 193 18.63 -10.97 -7.93
CA ALA A 193 18.67 -10.70 -6.50
C ALA A 193 20.07 -10.90 -5.89
N ASP A 194 20.80 -11.95 -6.29
CA ASP A 194 22.16 -12.18 -5.79
C ASP A 194 23.12 -11.08 -6.26
N LYS A 195 23.03 -10.68 -7.54
CA LYS A 195 23.81 -9.54 -8.06
C LYS A 195 23.43 -8.23 -7.36
N LEU A 196 22.14 -8.00 -7.08
CA LEU A 196 21.68 -6.84 -6.30
C LEU A 196 22.24 -6.84 -4.89
N ALA A 197 22.17 -7.97 -4.20
CA ALA A 197 22.69 -8.12 -2.84
C ALA A 197 24.19 -7.78 -2.79
N GLN A 198 24.98 -8.29 -3.75
CA GLN A 198 26.40 -7.96 -3.86
C GLN A 198 26.65 -6.44 -4.03
N ARG A 199 25.88 -5.77 -4.90
CA ARG A 199 26.02 -4.33 -5.15
C ARG A 199 25.60 -3.49 -3.95
N LEU A 200 24.49 -3.84 -3.30
CA LEU A 200 24.02 -3.14 -2.11
C LEU A 200 24.96 -3.33 -0.93
N ARG A 201 25.61 -4.50 -0.80
CA ARG A 201 26.61 -4.76 0.25
C ARG A 201 27.85 -3.88 0.15
N ALA A 202 28.19 -3.37 -1.02
CA ALA A 202 29.24 -2.37 -1.17
C ALA A 202 28.88 -1.00 -0.55
N LYS A 203 27.59 -0.76 -0.30
CA LYS A 203 27.05 0.48 0.29
C LYS A 203 26.63 0.30 1.76
N VAL A 204 26.06 -0.86 2.10
CA VAL A 204 25.56 -1.19 3.45
C VAL A 204 25.97 -2.61 3.85
N GLN A 205 26.96 -2.72 4.75
CA GLN A 205 27.57 -4.01 5.10
C GLN A 205 26.74 -4.80 6.12
N ASP A 206 26.30 -4.16 7.19
CA ASP A 206 25.69 -4.76 8.38
C ASP A 206 24.16 -4.65 8.44
N VAL A 207 23.55 -4.02 7.44
CA VAL A 207 22.09 -3.85 7.37
C VAL A 207 21.43 -5.06 6.69
N PRO A 208 20.40 -5.69 7.27
CA PRO A 208 19.63 -6.74 6.60
C PRO A 208 18.91 -6.21 5.35
N ILE A 209 18.89 -7.02 4.28
CA ILE A 209 18.18 -6.68 3.04
C ILE A 209 17.10 -7.74 2.79
N VAL A 210 15.88 -7.30 2.56
CA VAL A 210 14.78 -8.14 2.07
C VAL A 210 14.60 -7.87 0.59
N ILE A 211 14.49 -8.91 -0.23
CA ILE A 211 14.27 -8.79 -1.68
C ILE A 211 12.97 -9.51 -2.03
N ALA A 212 12.01 -8.80 -2.61
CA ALA A 212 10.75 -9.35 -3.07
C ALA A 212 10.70 -9.36 -4.60
N LEU A 213 10.43 -10.53 -5.18
CA LEU A 213 10.23 -10.69 -6.62
C LEU A 213 8.77 -10.45 -6.96
N TYR A 214 8.52 -9.59 -7.93
CA TYR A 214 7.17 -9.21 -8.36
C TYR A 214 7.04 -9.40 -9.87
N GLN A 215 6.08 -10.21 -10.30
CA GLN A 215 5.71 -10.35 -11.70
C GLN A 215 4.75 -9.23 -12.07
N LEU A 216 5.10 -8.42 -13.07
CA LEU A 216 4.20 -7.45 -13.67
C LEU A 216 3.10 -8.16 -14.47
N GLU A 217 1.88 -7.66 -14.41
CA GLU A 217 0.84 -8.06 -15.35
C GLU A 217 1.06 -7.42 -16.74
N GLU A 218 0.24 -7.76 -17.73
CA GLU A 218 0.25 -7.04 -19.01
C GLU A 218 -0.07 -5.54 -18.87
N ARG A 219 0.46 -4.74 -19.81
CA ARG A 219 0.18 -3.31 -19.87
C ARG A 219 -1.32 -3.06 -19.98
N GLN A 220 -1.82 -2.07 -19.22
CA GLN A 220 -3.24 -1.69 -19.19
C GLN A 220 -4.18 -2.80 -18.69
N SER A 221 -3.66 -3.77 -17.93
CA SER A 221 -4.49 -4.76 -17.25
C SER A 221 -5.45 -4.12 -16.25
N TYR A 222 -6.60 -4.77 -16.05
CA TYR A 222 -7.58 -4.44 -15.03
C TYR A 222 -7.29 -5.09 -13.67
N ARG A 223 -6.22 -5.89 -13.60
CA ARG A 223 -5.68 -6.46 -12.37
C ARG A 223 -4.19 -6.14 -12.26
N PRO A 224 -3.64 -6.01 -11.04
CA PRO A 224 -2.20 -5.99 -10.86
C PRO A 224 -1.62 -7.39 -11.11
N GLY A 225 -0.31 -7.45 -11.25
CA GLY A 225 0.49 -8.65 -11.12
C GLY A 225 0.63 -9.09 -9.66
N ASN A 226 1.63 -9.94 -9.39
CA ASN A 226 1.68 -10.73 -8.17
C ASN A 226 3.12 -10.89 -7.64
N PHE A 227 3.27 -10.94 -6.32
CA PHE A 227 4.53 -11.36 -5.70
C PHE A 227 4.79 -12.85 -5.94
N LEU A 228 6.03 -13.20 -6.30
CA LEU A 228 6.45 -14.57 -6.59
C LEU A 228 7.21 -15.21 -5.43
N SER A 229 8.04 -14.42 -4.75
CA SER A 229 8.94 -14.88 -3.69
C SER A 229 9.47 -13.70 -2.88
N VAL A 230 9.82 -13.97 -1.63
CA VAL A 230 10.57 -13.05 -0.76
C VAL A 230 11.82 -13.74 -0.24
N GLY A 231 12.94 -13.03 -0.26
CA GLY A 231 14.25 -13.50 0.13
C GLY A 231 14.88 -12.61 1.19
N TYR A 232 15.64 -13.21 2.11
CA TYR A 232 16.33 -12.49 3.17
C TYR A 232 17.86 -12.62 3.06
N VAL A 233 18.54 -11.48 2.97
CA VAL A 233 20.00 -11.35 2.99
C VAL A 233 20.43 -10.90 4.38
N LYS A 234 21.11 -11.80 5.10
CA LYS A 234 21.64 -11.53 6.45
C LYS A 234 22.68 -10.40 6.42
N PRO A 235 22.87 -9.69 7.55
CA PRO A 235 24.02 -8.80 7.72
C PRO A 235 25.33 -9.47 7.28
N ASN A 236 26.16 -8.74 6.54
CA ASN A 236 27.45 -9.18 5.99
C ASN A 236 27.39 -10.31 4.93
N ALA A 237 26.23 -10.90 4.65
CA ALA A 237 26.07 -11.89 3.59
C ALA A 237 25.89 -11.22 2.22
N GLN A 238 26.43 -11.80 1.15
CA GLN A 238 26.35 -11.24 -0.21
C GLN A 238 25.29 -11.90 -1.10
N GLU A 239 24.58 -12.89 -0.56
CA GLU A 239 23.62 -13.73 -1.28
C GLU A 239 22.38 -13.94 -0.42
N VAL A 240 21.27 -14.26 -1.07
CA VAL A 240 20.02 -14.54 -0.37
C VAL A 240 20.13 -15.86 0.38
N SER A 241 19.87 -15.83 1.69
CA SER A 241 20.07 -17.00 2.55
C SER A 241 18.91 -17.99 2.54
N GLU A 242 17.70 -17.51 2.27
CA GLU A 242 16.48 -18.29 2.23
C GLU A 242 15.44 -17.58 1.35
N TRP A 243 14.69 -18.36 0.57
CA TRP A 243 13.58 -17.90 -0.23
C TRP A 243 12.28 -18.53 0.27
N ARG A 244 11.26 -17.70 0.47
CA ARG A 244 9.88 -18.11 0.68
C ARG A 244 9.07 -17.79 -0.57
N THR A 245 8.47 -18.82 -1.17
CA THR A 245 7.54 -18.63 -2.29
C THR A 245 6.28 -17.92 -1.81
N ILE A 246 5.75 -17.05 -2.65
CA ILE A 246 4.44 -16.40 -2.48
C ILE A 246 3.61 -16.82 -3.68
N ASP A 247 2.44 -17.41 -3.42
CA ASP A 247 1.44 -17.70 -4.46
C ASP A 247 0.28 -16.71 -4.31
N GLU A 248 0.41 -15.54 -4.93
CA GLU A 248 -0.59 -14.48 -4.88
C GLU A 248 -1.43 -14.48 -6.18
N VAL A 249 -2.76 -14.48 -6.04
CA VAL A 249 -3.70 -14.44 -7.16
C VAL A 249 -4.94 -13.60 -6.83
N TYR A 250 -5.57 -13.05 -7.87
CA TYR A 250 -6.80 -12.24 -7.75
C TYR A 250 -7.96 -12.93 -8.47
N LEU A 251 -9.05 -13.20 -7.75
CA LEU A 251 -10.24 -13.85 -8.30
C LEU A 251 -11.47 -12.94 -8.16
N LEU A 252 -12.32 -12.96 -9.19
CA LEU A 252 -13.58 -12.23 -9.19
C LEU A 252 -14.68 -12.99 -8.43
N PHE A 253 -15.58 -12.25 -7.80
CA PHE A 253 -16.76 -12.76 -7.12
C PHE A 253 -18.00 -12.25 -7.86
N PRO A 254 -18.89 -13.12 -8.35
CA PRO A 254 -18.70 -14.57 -8.48
C PRO A 254 -17.84 -14.91 -9.72
N SER A 255 -17.17 -16.06 -9.70
CA SER A 255 -16.49 -16.60 -10.90
C SER A 255 -16.38 -18.13 -10.86
N PRO A 256 -16.29 -18.81 -12.02
CA PRO A 256 -15.98 -20.24 -12.09
C PRO A 256 -14.65 -20.59 -11.40
N GLU A 257 -13.64 -19.72 -11.53
CA GLU A 257 -12.32 -19.89 -10.93
C GLU A 257 -12.40 -19.88 -9.40
N LEU A 258 -13.14 -18.93 -8.83
CA LEU A 258 -13.45 -18.92 -7.38
C LEU A 258 -14.13 -20.21 -6.96
N ASN A 259 -15.11 -20.69 -7.72
CA ASN A 259 -15.84 -21.91 -7.38
C ASN A 259 -14.95 -23.17 -7.43
N HIS A 260 -13.94 -23.19 -8.30
CA HIS A 260 -12.96 -24.27 -8.35
C HIS A 260 -11.96 -24.21 -7.18
N LEU A 261 -11.50 -23.01 -6.82
CA LEU A 261 -10.58 -22.82 -5.69
C LEU A 261 -11.29 -23.08 -4.35
N ASN A 262 -12.46 -22.46 -4.15
CA ASN A 262 -13.23 -22.52 -2.90
C ASN A 262 -14.75 -22.44 -3.18
N SER A 263 -15.36 -23.61 -3.33
CA SER A 263 -16.82 -23.74 -3.58
C SER A 263 -17.70 -23.28 -2.42
N GLU A 264 -17.23 -23.36 -1.18
CA GLU A 264 -17.96 -22.90 0.02
C GLU A 264 -18.09 -21.38 0.01
N LEU A 265 -16.96 -20.69 -0.15
CA LEU A 265 -16.91 -19.22 -0.26
C LEU A 265 -17.73 -18.69 -1.45
N SER A 266 -17.73 -19.41 -2.57
CA SER A 266 -18.59 -19.11 -3.73
C SER A 266 -20.09 -19.19 -3.38
N SER A 267 -20.47 -20.18 -2.58
CA SER A 267 -21.84 -20.38 -2.10
C SER A 267 -22.24 -19.30 -1.08
N ASP A 268 -21.34 -18.97 -0.15
CA ASP A 268 -21.52 -17.92 0.85
C ASP A 268 -21.72 -16.56 0.21
N PHE A 269 -20.89 -16.21 -0.78
CA PHE A 269 -21.06 -15.00 -1.57
C PHE A 269 -22.40 -14.97 -2.30
N SER A 270 -22.81 -16.07 -2.94
CA SER A 270 -24.12 -16.17 -3.61
C SER A 270 -25.29 -15.98 -2.62
N GLY A 271 -25.16 -16.51 -1.41
CA GLY A 271 -26.11 -16.31 -0.32
C GLY A 271 -26.16 -14.86 0.14
N TYR A 272 -25.00 -14.21 0.28
CA TYR A 272 -24.86 -12.80 0.64
C TYR A 272 -25.53 -11.88 -0.38
N VAL A 273 -25.27 -12.07 -1.68
CA VAL A 273 -25.93 -11.29 -2.75
C VAL A 273 -27.45 -11.44 -2.70
N ARG A 274 -27.96 -12.66 -2.46
CA ARG A 274 -29.40 -12.90 -2.34
C ARG A 274 -30.00 -12.14 -1.15
N ARG A 275 -29.39 -12.22 0.03
CA ARG A 275 -29.87 -11.52 1.24
C ARG A 275 -29.89 -10.00 1.07
N ILE A 276 -28.92 -9.44 0.34
CA ILE A 276 -28.91 -8.01 -0.03
C ILE A 276 -30.06 -7.67 -0.97
N GLN A 277 -30.26 -8.49 -2.01
CA GLN A 277 -31.33 -8.27 -2.96
C GLN A 277 -32.73 -8.41 -2.32
N ASP A 278 -32.89 -9.30 -1.34
CA ASP A 278 -34.15 -9.46 -0.60
C ASP A 278 -34.43 -8.27 0.34
N PHE A 279 -33.38 -7.63 0.85
CA PHE A 279 -33.49 -6.46 1.72
C PHE A 279 -33.81 -5.16 0.96
N PHE A 280 -33.20 -4.96 -0.21
CA PHE A 280 -33.32 -3.71 -0.96
C PHE A 280 -34.32 -3.83 -2.12
N PRO A 281 -35.32 -2.93 -2.24
CA PRO A 281 -36.43 -3.10 -3.19
C PRO A 281 -36.03 -2.89 -4.66
N ARG A 282 -34.87 -2.28 -4.91
CA ARG A 282 -34.32 -2.08 -6.27
C ARG A 282 -33.25 -3.14 -6.54
N TYR A 283 -32.94 -3.31 -7.82
CA TYR A 283 -31.83 -4.17 -8.22
C TYR A 283 -30.52 -3.69 -7.57
N VAL A 284 -29.78 -4.62 -6.97
CA VAL A 284 -28.45 -4.36 -6.41
C VAL A 284 -27.44 -5.22 -7.14
N GLY A 285 -26.52 -4.58 -7.88
CA GLY A 285 -25.35 -5.24 -8.43
C GLY A 285 -24.30 -5.41 -7.34
N VAL A 286 -23.77 -6.62 -7.18
CA VAL A 286 -22.68 -6.91 -6.25
C VAL A 286 -21.62 -7.68 -7.02
N VAL A 287 -20.42 -7.12 -7.08
CA VAL A 287 -19.23 -7.80 -7.61
C VAL A 287 -18.11 -7.67 -6.59
N GLY A 288 -17.20 -8.62 -6.59
CA GLY A 288 -16.03 -8.55 -5.72
C GLY A 288 -14.73 -8.90 -6.42
N ASN A 289 -13.64 -8.44 -5.85
CA ASN A 289 -12.28 -8.83 -6.19
C ASN A 289 -11.59 -9.30 -4.90
N GLY A 290 -11.30 -10.59 -4.82
CA GLY A 290 -10.61 -11.19 -3.70
C GLY A 290 -9.15 -11.47 -4.04
N ARG A 291 -8.26 -11.06 -3.14
CA ARG A 291 -6.83 -11.39 -3.19
C ARG A 291 -6.58 -12.62 -2.34
N PHE A 292 -5.99 -13.63 -2.95
CA PHE A 292 -5.63 -14.88 -2.31
C PHE A 292 -4.12 -14.98 -2.24
N VAL A 293 -3.61 -15.46 -1.10
CA VAL A 293 -2.19 -15.75 -0.90
C VAL A 293 -2.09 -17.17 -0.36
N ASN A 294 -1.36 -18.04 -1.06
CA ASN A 294 -1.24 -19.46 -0.75
C ASN A 294 -2.62 -20.13 -0.59
N GLU A 295 -3.51 -19.89 -1.56
CA GLU A 295 -4.90 -20.39 -1.62
C GLU A 295 -5.86 -19.85 -0.54
N GLU A 296 -5.38 -19.03 0.39
CA GLU A 296 -6.20 -18.40 1.43
C GLU A 296 -6.62 -16.99 1.02
N LEU A 297 -7.91 -16.65 1.19
CA LEU A 297 -8.40 -15.29 1.00
C LEU A 297 -7.77 -14.39 2.07
N VAL A 298 -7.12 -13.30 1.68
CA VAL A 298 -6.52 -12.33 2.62
C VAL A 298 -7.16 -10.95 2.54
N GLU A 299 -7.83 -10.65 1.43
CA GLU A 299 -8.52 -9.37 1.21
C GLU A 299 -9.68 -9.56 0.25
N LEU A 300 -10.82 -8.92 0.57
CA LEU A 300 -12.01 -8.91 -0.27
C LEU A 300 -12.51 -7.48 -0.43
N ASN A 301 -12.47 -6.98 -1.66
CA ASN A 301 -13.08 -5.72 -2.04
C ASN A 301 -14.41 -6.00 -2.74
N LEU A 302 -15.51 -5.42 -2.25
CA LEU A 302 -16.86 -5.57 -2.80
C LEU A 302 -17.36 -4.23 -3.34
N ASP A 303 -17.81 -4.22 -4.59
CA ASP A 303 -18.49 -3.10 -5.19
C ASP A 303 -20.00 -3.38 -5.26
N ILE A 304 -20.77 -2.58 -4.52
CA ILE A 304 -22.23 -2.65 -4.44
C ILE A 304 -22.81 -1.43 -5.16
N THR A 305 -23.46 -1.69 -6.29
CA THR A 305 -24.02 -0.66 -7.16
C THR A 305 -25.54 -0.74 -7.20
N THR A 306 -26.22 0.36 -6.86
CA THR A 306 -27.69 0.49 -6.97
C THR A 306 -28.12 1.95 -7.13
N GLU A 307 -29.41 2.17 -7.33
CA GLU A 307 -30.03 3.50 -7.40
C GLU A 307 -30.64 3.87 -6.04
N PHE A 308 -30.33 5.07 -5.54
CA PHE A 308 -30.82 5.56 -4.25
C PHE A 308 -31.80 6.71 -4.45
N ALA A 309 -32.95 6.68 -3.76
CA ALA A 309 -33.88 7.80 -3.69
C ALA A 309 -33.60 8.75 -2.51
N SER A 310 -32.84 8.32 -1.51
CA SER A 310 -32.52 9.16 -0.36
C SER A 310 -31.23 8.75 0.35
N ILE A 311 -30.67 9.68 1.13
CA ILE A 311 -29.54 9.39 2.02
C ILE A 311 -29.90 8.34 3.08
N ALA A 312 -31.17 8.26 3.48
CA ALA A 312 -31.63 7.25 4.44
C ALA A 312 -31.59 5.83 3.86
N GLU A 313 -31.82 5.67 2.54
CA GLU A 313 -31.63 4.38 1.86
C GLU A 313 -30.15 4.00 1.80
N VAL A 314 -29.25 4.96 1.54
CA VAL A 314 -27.80 4.72 1.58
C VAL A 314 -27.39 4.21 2.96
N ILE A 315 -27.75 4.91 4.03
CA ILE A 315 -27.39 4.54 5.40
C ILE A 315 -27.89 3.13 5.75
N GLN A 316 -29.17 2.83 5.47
CA GLN A 316 -29.76 1.54 5.80
C GLN A 316 -29.13 0.40 5.00
N LEU A 317 -28.89 0.60 3.70
CA LEU A 317 -28.23 -0.41 2.88
C LEU A 317 -26.80 -0.63 3.37
N THR A 318 -26.02 0.41 3.62
CA THR A 318 -24.63 0.27 4.10
C THR A 318 -24.56 -0.48 5.44
N GLN A 319 -25.46 -0.18 6.38
CA GLN A 319 -25.52 -0.92 7.65
C GLN A 319 -25.84 -2.40 7.45
N TYR A 320 -26.81 -2.70 6.59
CA TYR A 320 -27.23 -4.06 6.32
C TYR A 320 -26.13 -4.86 5.62
N VAL A 321 -25.56 -4.36 4.53
CA VAL A 321 -24.49 -5.06 3.79
C VAL A 321 -23.26 -5.28 4.67
N GLY A 322 -22.89 -4.29 5.48
CA GLY A 322 -21.80 -4.45 6.45
C GLY A 322 -22.09 -5.56 7.45
N SER A 323 -23.25 -5.54 8.09
CA SER A 323 -23.67 -6.58 9.07
C SER A 323 -23.72 -7.98 8.46
N GLU A 324 -24.27 -8.11 7.25
CA GLU A 324 -24.34 -9.39 6.55
C GLU A 324 -22.94 -9.91 6.17
N ALA A 325 -22.03 -9.01 5.80
CA ALA A 325 -20.67 -9.39 5.42
C ALA A 325 -19.87 -9.93 6.62
N LEU A 326 -20.07 -9.38 7.82
CA LEU A 326 -19.44 -9.86 9.05
C LEU A 326 -19.75 -11.33 9.36
N GLY A 327 -20.98 -11.77 9.08
CA GLY A 327 -21.39 -13.17 9.28
C GLY A 327 -21.13 -14.09 8.08
N THR A 328 -20.65 -13.54 6.96
CA THR A 328 -20.44 -14.30 5.71
C THR A 328 -18.97 -14.56 5.45
N PHE A 329 -18.10 -13.57 5.64
CA PHE A 329 -16.70 -13.64 5.23
C PHE A 329 -15.74 -13.77 6.43
N PRO A 330 -14.60 -14.50 6.27
CA PRO A 330 -13.65 -14.77 7.36
C PRO A 330 -13.23 -13.51 8.12
N GLU A 331 -13.01 -13.59 9.44
CA GLU A 331 -12.72 -12.41 10.27
C GLU A 331 -11.29 -11.86 10.13
N ASP A 332 -10.38 -12.67 9.60
CA ASP A 332 -8.94 -12.43 9.48
C ASP A 332 -8.53 -11.78 8.14
N ILE A 333 -9.50 -11.36 7.33
CA ILE A 333 -9.25 -10.68 6.05
C ILE A 333 -9.53 -9.18 6.10
N TYR A 334 -8.84 -8.43 5.25
CA TYR A 334 -9.23 -7.05 4.94
C TYR A 334 -10.51 -7.08 4.10
N LEU A 335 -11.62 -6.64 4.68
CA LEU A 335 -12.90 -6.56 3.97
C LEU A 335 -13.24 -5.09 3.72
N ASN A 336 -13.36 -4.71 2.45
CA ASN A 336 -13.78 -3.38 2.05
C ASN A 336 -15.04 -3.49 1.19
N ILE A 337 -16.03 -2.64 1.46
CA ILE A 337 -17.28 -2.58 0.72
C ILE A 337 -17.48 -1.14 0.28
N TYR A 338 -17.55 -0.94 -1.03
CA TYR A 338 -17.82 0.32 -1.68
C TYR A 338 -19.28 0.32 -2.14
N ILE A 339 -20.07 1.26 -1.63
CA ILE A 339 -21.50 1.34 -1.95
C ILE A 339 -21.75 2.62 -2.72
N GLY A 340 -22.35 2.53 -3.91
CA GLY A 340 -22.57 3.68 -4.78
C GLY A 340 -23.62 3.47 -5.85
N SER A 341 -23.84 4.53 -6.63
CA SER A 341 -24.47 4.42 -7.95
C SER A 341 -23.39 4.30 -9.02
N VAL A 342 -23.81 4.09 -10.27
CA VAL A 342 -22.89 3.90 -11.42
C VAL A 342 -21.82 4.99 -11.52
N ASN A 343 -22.16 6.23 -11.13
CA ASN A 343 -21.28 7.39 -11.31
C ASN A 343 -20.75 7.96 -10.00
N GLU A 344 -21.16 7.44 -8.84
CA GLU A 344 -20.83 8.07 -7.57
C GLU A 344 -20.82 7.09 -6.40
N GLN A 345 -19.67 6.98 -5.74
CA GLN A 345 -19.56 6.33 -4.44
C GLN A 345 -20.31 7.16 -3.37
N LYS A 346 -21.19 6.48 -2.63
CA LYS A 346 -22.06 7.07 -1.60
C LYS A 346 -21.65 6.69 -0.19
N ALA A 347 -21.09 5.50 -0.01
CA ALA A 347 -20.63 5.04 1.29
C ALA A 347 -19.46 4.07 1.15
N PHE A 348 -18.84 3.81 2.29
CA PHE A 348 -17.73 2.89 2.45
C PHE A 348 -17.90 2.15 3.77
N PHE A 349 -17.61 0.87 3.77
CA PHE A 349 -17.50 0.05 4.97
C PHE A 349 -16.16 -0.69 4.90
N SER A 350 -15.41 -0.70 5.99
CA SER A 350 -14.15 -1.44 6.10
C SER A 350 -14.12 -2.24 7.39
N ARG A 351 -13.57 -3.45 7.32
CA ARG A 351 -13.18 -4.25 8.47
C ARG A 351 -11.75 -4.74 8.25
N PRO A 352 -10.77 -4.10 8.88
CA PRO A 352 -9.41 -4.64 8.97
C PRO A 352 -9.38 -5.92 9.84
N PRO A 353 -8.43 -6.85 9.61
CA PRO A 353 -8.27 -8.06 10.42
C PRO A 353 -8.12 -7.74 11.91
N GLY A 354 -8.93 -8.41 12.73
CA GLY A 354 -8.86 -8.28 14.19
C GLY A 354 -9.20 -6.89 14.75
N ARG A 355 -9.86 -6.03 13.97
CA ARG A 355 -10.32 -4.69 14.40
C ARG A 355 -11.82 -4.53 14.20
N GLU A 356 -12.37 -3.53 14.90
CA GLU A 356 -13.76 -3.14 14.75
C GLU A 356 -14.00 -2.56 13.35
N PRO A 357 -15.15 -2.85 12.72
CA PRO A 357 -15.47 -2.30 11.42
C PRO A 357 -15.86 -0.81 11.51
N VAL A 358 -15.53 -0.06 10.45
CA VAL A 358 -15.93 1.34 10.29
C VAL A 358 -16.79 1.52 9.06
N MET A 359 -17.77 2.40 9.19
CA MET A 359 -18.66 2.82 8.12
C MET A 359 -18.60 4.34 7.95
N HIS A 360 -18.51 4.79 6.70
CA HIS A 360 -18.62 6.19 6.32
C HIS A 360 -19.70 6.37 5.24
N VAL A 361 -20.53 7.40 5.39
CA VAL A 361 -21.49 7.82 4.37
C VAL A 361 -21.11 9.22 3.91
N LYS A 362 -20.87 9.35 2.60
CA LYS A 362 -20.50 10.60 1.95
C LYS A 362 -21.66 11.59 2.08
N ARG A 363 -21.35 12.79 2.58
CA ARG A 363 -22.32 13.86 2.86
C ARG A 363 -22.51 14.80 1.69
#